data_AF-A0A310SRV8-F1
#
_entry.id   AF-A0A310SRV8-F1
#
_cell.length_a   1.000
_cell.length_b   1.000
_cell.length_c   1.000
_cell.angle_alpha   90.00
_cell.angle_beta   90.00
_cell.angle_gamma   90.00
#
_symmetry.space_group_name_H-M   'P 1'
#
loop_
_entity.id
_entity.type
_entity.pdbx_description
1 polymer ?
#
loop_
_entity_poly.entity_id
_entity_poly.type
_entity_poly.pdbx_seq_one_letter_code
_entity_poly.pdbx_strand_id
1 'polypeptide(L)'
;MANAGEDNSGSQFFFTLGSQLDLRNKHSTFGYVNEETIYDMLELEEALVDENDKPLYAPKMIKAELLNNPFTEIIPRIIVQEIEEVKGS
;
A
#
# COMPACT_ATOMS: atom_id res chain seq x y z
N MET A 1 7.34 -3.80 -1.96
CA MET A 1 6.70 -3.20 -3.15
C MET A 1 6.53 -4.29 -4.19
N ALA A 2 5.33 -4.43 -4.76
CA ALA A 2 5.14 -5.34 -5.89
C ALA A 2 5.81 -4.75 -7.14
N ASN A 3 6.41 -5.60 -7.96
CA ASN A 3 7.03 -5.23 -9.22
C ASN A 3 6.98 -6.43 -10.19
N ALA A 4 7.23 -6.17 -11.47
CA ALA A 4 7.35 -7.19 -12.52
C ALA A 4 8.79 -7.31 -13.04
N GLY A 5 9.78 -6.85 -12.26
CA GLY A 5 11.18 -6.73 -12.66
C GLY A 5 11.88 -5.59 -11.92
N GLU A 6 13.18 -5.44 -12.20
CA GLU A 6 14.02 -4.38 -11.65
C GLU A 6 13.48 -2.99 -12.04
N ASP A 7 13.54 -2.05 -11.09
CA ASP A 7 13.07 -0.66 -11.23
C ASP A 7 11.63 -0.47 -11.75
N ASN A 8 10.78 -1.50 -11.62
CA ASN A 8 9.38 -1.49 -12.07
C ASN A 8 8.40 -1.44 -10.88
N SER A 9 8.67 -0.56 -9.91
CA SER A 9 7.77 -0.36 -8.76
C SER A 9 6.73 0.71 -9.08
N GLY A 10 5.46 0.31 -9.10
CA GLY A 10 4.32 1.23 -9.21
C GLY A 10 3.72 1.58 -7.84
N SER A 11 2.39 1.62 -7.76
CA SER A 11 1.65 1.83 -6.51
C SER A 11 1.27 0.54 -5.78
N GLN A 12 1.45 -0.62 -6.42
CA GLN A 12 1.07 -1.91 -5.84
C GLN A 12 2.06 -2.31 -4.74
N PHE A 13 1.53 -2.73 -3.60
CA PHE A 13 2.29 -3.24 -2.47
C PHE A 13 1.62 -4.50 -1.90
N PHE A 14 2.34 -5.20 -1.02
CA PHE A 14 1.85 -6.40 -0.35
C PHE A 14 2.38 -6.44 1.09
N PHE A 15 1.68 -7.18 1.94
CA PHE A 15 2.15 -7.54 3.28
C PHE A 15 2.75 -8.95 3.26
N THR A 16 3.75 -9.18 4.09
CA THR A 16 4.28 -10.54 4.31
C THR A 16 3.59 -11.14 5.53
N LEU A 17 2.95 -12.30 5.38
CA LEU A 17 2.34 -13.05 6.48
C LEU A 17 3.34 -13.92 7.25
N GLY A 18 4.58 -14.01 6.77
CA GLY A 18 5.66 -14.75 7.39
C GLY A 18 7.03 -14.37 6.84
N SER A 19 8.07 -15.03 7.34
CA SER A 19 9.42 -14.84 6.84
C SER A 19 9.52 -15.26 5.37
N GLN A 20 10.06 -14.38 4.54
CA GLN A 20 10.15 -14.63 3.11
C GLN A 20 11.52 -14.20 2.57
N LEU A 21 12.48 -15.12 2.64
CA LEU A 21 13.86 -14.90 2.20
C LEU A 21 13.96 -14.76 0.68
N ASP A 22 13.05 -15.38 -0.08
CA ASP A 22 13.11 -15.42 -1.54
C ASP A 22 12.76 -14.08 -2.20
N LEU A 23 12.12 -13.18 -1.45
CA LEU A 23 11.79 -11.82 -1.91
C LEU A 23 12.90 -10.80 -1.60
N ARG A 24 13.93 -11.20 -0.83
CA ARG A 24 15.04 -10.32 -0.48
C ARG A 24 15.78 -9.87 -1.74
N ASN A 25 16.14 -8.58 -1.78
CA ASN A 25 16.78 -7.91 -2.92
C ASN A 25 15.97 -7.93 -4.24
N LYS A 26 14.72 -8.42 -4.23
CA LYS A 26 13.81 -8.37 -5.39
C LYS A 26 12.69 -7.34 -5.19
N HIS A 27 12.23 -7.18 -3.96
CA HIS A 27 11.17 -6.24 -3.61
C HIS A 27 11.64 -5.28 -2.53
N SER A 28 11.41 -3.98 -2.75
CA SER A 28 11.76 -2.94 -1.77
C SER A 28 10.82 -2.99 -0.56
N THR A 29 11.40 -3.15 0.64
CA THR A 29 10.69 -2.99 1.92
C THR A 29 10.75 -1.52 2.34
N PHE A 30 9.60 -0.93 2.65
CA PHE A 30 9.49 0.50 2.98
C PHE A 30 8.81 0.79 4.33
N GLY A 31 8.40 -0.25 5.07
CA GLY A 31 7.74 -0.12 6.36
C GLY A 31 7.40 -1.47 6.98
N TYR A 32 6.82 -1.43 8.17
CA TYR A 32 6.31 -2.59 8.90
C TYR A 32 4.99 -2.24 9.60
N VAL A 33 4.20 -3.25 9.93
CA VAL A 33 2.94 -3.09 10.68
C VAL A 33 3.25 -3.07 12.17
N ASN A 34 2.66 -2.14 12.91
CA ASN A 34 2.87 -2.02 14.36
C ASN A 34 2.23 -3.20 15.11
N GLU A 35 2.77 -3.54 16.27
CA GLU A 35 2.31 -4.65 17.12
C GLU A 35 0.85 -4.48 17.55
N GLU A 36 0.38 -3.24 17.72
CA GLU A 36 -1.01 -2.94 18.12
C GLU A 36 -2.04 -3.31 17.04
N THR A 37 -1.65 -3.33 15.76
CA THR A 37 -2.56 -3.55 14.62
C THR A 37 -2.19 -4.78 13.79
N ILE A 38 -1.26 -5.61 14.28
CA ILE A 38 -0.82 -6.81 13.55
C ILE A 38 -1.93 -7.84 13.40
N TYR A 39 -2.82 -7.97 14.39
CA TYR A 39 -3.94 -8.92 14.34
C TYR A 39 -4.95 -8.54 13.26
N ASP A 40 -5.29 -7.26 13.13
CA ASP A 40 -6.16 -6.77 12.04
C ASP A 40 -5.56 -7.06 10.65
N MET A 41 -4.23 -7.06 10.54
CA MET A 41 -3.55 -7.44 9.30
C MET A 41 -3.62 -8.94 9.06
N LEU A 42 -3.45 -9.77 10.10
CA LEU A 42 -3.53 -11.22 9.99
C LEU A 42 -4.95 -11.73 9.68
N GLU A 43 -6.01 -11.00 10.06
CA GLU A 43 -7.38 -11.32 9.62
C GLU A 43 -7.53 -11.35 8.09
N LEU A 44 -6.67 -10.64 7.35
CA LEU A 44 -6.66 -10.68 5.88
C LEU A 44 -6.26 -12.05 5.31
N GLU A 45 -5.52 -12.86 6.08
CA GLU A 45 -5.12 -14.23 5.70
C GLU A 45 -6.32 -15.18 5.67
N GLU A 46 -7.36 -14.92 6.46
CA GLU A 46 -8.54 -15.78 6.57
C GLU A 46 -9.50 -15.67 5.37
N ALA A 47 -9.20 -14.78 4.41
CA ALA A 47 -10.04 -14.56 3.24
C ALA A 47 -10.06 -15.79 2.31
N LEU A 48 -11.26 -16.29 2.02
CA LEU A 48 -11.44 -17.33 1.00
C LEU A 48 -11.08 -16.79 -0.39
N VAL A 49 -10.24 -17.53 -1.13
CA VAL A 49 -9.78 -17.18 -2.47
C VAL A 49 -10.30 -18.14 -3.54
N ASP A 50 -10.37 -17.68 -4.79
CA ASP A 50 -10.61 -18.51 -5.96
C ASP A 50 -9.32 -19.20 -6.47
N GLU A 51 -9.40 -19.89 -7.61
CA GLU A 51 -8.28 -20.61 -8.22
C GLU A 51 -7.11 -19.72 -8.70
N ASN A 52 -7.30 -18.40 -8.75
CA ASN A 52 -6.28 -17.43 -9.15
C ASN A 52 -5.79 -16.59 -7.96
N ASP A 53 -5.96 -17.09 -6.73
CA ASP A 53 -5.62 -16.41 -5.47
C ASP A 53 -6.36 -15.09 -5.27
N LYS A 54 -7.50 -14.88 -5.95
CA LYS A 54 -8.30 -13.67 -5.79
C LYS A 54 -9.32 -13.89 -4.67
N PRO A 55 -9.39 -13.00 -3.65
CA PRO A 55 -10.39 -13.13 -2.60
C PRO A 55 -11.82 -13.07 -3.17
N LEU A 56 -12.67 -14.02 -2.74
CA LEU A 56 -14.10 -14.04 -3.06
C LEU A 56 -14.79 -12.76 -2.55
N TYR A 57 -14.35 -12.27 -1.38
CA TYR A 57 -14.77 -11.01 -0.79
C TYR A 57 -13.53 -10.18 -0.47
N ALA A 58 -13.09 -9.39 -1.45
CA ALA A 58 -11.86 -8.60 -1.33
C ALA A 58 -11.96 -7.52 -0.23
N PRO A 59 -11.02 -7.53 0.75
CA PRO A 59 -10.83 -6.42 1.68
C PRO A 59 -10.57 -5.12 0.92
N LYS A 60 -11.04 -3.99 1.46
CA LYS A 60 -10.92 -2.68 0.84
C LYS A 60 -10.26 -1.68 1.78
N MET A 61 -9.32 -0.91 1.25
CA MET A 61 -8.83 0.29 1.91
C MET A 61 -9.91 1.37 1.80
N ILE A 62 -10.51 1.74 2.94
CA ILE A 62 -11.59 2.75 2.98
C ILE A 62 -11.01 4.16 3.12
N LYS A 63 -9.92 4.29 3.88
CA LYS A 63 -9.24 5.56 4.16
C LYS A 63 -7.75 5.29 4.39
N ALA A 64 -6.93 6.30 4.13
CA ALA A 64 -5.53 6.34 4.54
C ALA A 64 -5.27 7.70 5.22
N GLU A 65 -4.54 7.68 6.33
CA GLU A 65 -4.16 8.87 7.08
C GLU A 65 -2.65 8.88 7.31
N LEU A 66 -2.01 10.03 7.08
CA LEU A 66 -0.59 10.22 7.34
C LEU A 66 -0.41 10.84 8.73
N LEU A 67 -0.06 10.02 9.72
CA LEU A 67 0.06 10.45 11.11
C LEU A 67 1.30 11.33 11.36
N ASN A 68 2.40 11.03 10.66
CA ASN A 68 3.64 11.79 10.73
C ASN A 68 4.21 11.94 9.31
N ASN A 69 4.31 13.17 8.81
CA ASN A 69 4.85 13.46 7.49
C ASN A 69 6.29 13.99 7.58
N PRO A 70 7.32 13.16 7.29
CA PRO A 70 8.70 13.63 7.25
C PRO A 70 9.04 14.48 6.02
N PHE A 71 8.17 14.51 5.01
CA PHE A 71 8.36 15.22 3.73
C PHE A 71 7.26 16.25 3.53
N THR A 72 7.34 17.35 4.27
CA THR A 72 6.34 18.43 4.24
C THR A 72 6.28 19.17 2.89
N GLU A 73 7.30 19.02 2.06
CA GLU A 73 7.42 19.60 0.73
C GLU A 73 6.67 18.84 -0.37
N ILE A 74 6.23 17.59 -0.10
CA ILE A 74 5.45 16.81 -1.07
C ILE A 74 4.01 17.32 -1.07
N ILE A 75 3.63 17.99 -2.17
CA ILE A 75 2.27 18.51 -2.37
C ILE A 75 1.45 17.48 -3.16
N PRO A 76 0.33 16.97 -2.62
CA PRO A 76 -0.58 16.10 -3.36
C PRO A 76 -1.10 16.76 -4.65
N ARG A 77 -1.12 15.99 -5.74
CA ARG A 77 -1.60 16.47 -7.05
C ARG A 77 -3.03 17.03 -7.00
N ILE A 78 -3.89 16.47 -6.15
CA ILE A 78 -5.28 16.92 -6.00
C ILE A 78 -5.39 18.38 -5.54
N ILE A 79 -4.50 18.80 -4.63
CA ILE A 79 -4.47 20.18 -4.12
C ILE A 79 -4.06 21.15 -5.25
N VAL A 80 -3.09 20.75 -6.08
CA VAL A 80 -2.64 21.57 -7.22
C VAL A 80 -3.79 21.79 -8.22
N GLN A 81 -4.54 20.73 -8.53
CA GLN A 81 -5.67 20.79 -9.45
C GLN A 81 -6.80 21.71 -8.94
N GLU A 82 -7.17 21.59 -7.66
CA GLU A 82 -8.19 22.45 -7.05
C GLU A 82 -7.80 23.94 -7.09
N ILE A 83 -6.52 24.26 -6.86
CA ILE A 83 -6.03 25.65 -6.92
C ILE A 83 -6.09 26.21 -8.35
N GLU A 84 -5.80 25.39 -9.36
CA GLU A 84 -5.88 25.80 -10.77
C GLU A 84 -7.33 26.03 -11.22
N GLU A 85 -8.27 25.17 -10.81
CA GLU A 85 -9.70 25.34 -11.10
C GLU A 85 -10.26 26.64 -10.50
N VAL A 86 -9.91 26.95 -9.24
CA VAL A 86 -10.34 28.19 -8.57
C VAL A 86 -9.75 29.45 -9.22
N LYS A 87 -8.53 29.38 -9.76
CA LYS A 87 -7.90 30.52 -10.47
C LYS A 87 -8.47 30.73 -11.88
N GLY A 88 -9.07 29.70 -12.47
CA GLY A 88 -9.70 29.74 -13.79
C GLY A 88 -11.16 30.20 -13.79
N SER A 89 -11.79 30.33 -12.63
CA SER A 89 -13.16 30.85 -12.43
C SER A 89 -13.17 32.32 -12.06
#